data_AF-A0A6A6JG85-F1
#
_entry.id   AF-A0A6A6JG85-F1
#
_cell.length_a   1.000
_cell.length_b   1.000
_cell.length_c   1.000
_cell.angle_alpha   90.00
_cell.angle_beta   90.00
_cell.angle_gamma   90.00
#
_symmetry.space_group_name_H-M   'P 1'
#
loop_
_entity.id
_entity.type
_entity.pdbx_description
1 polymer ?
#
loop_
_entity_poly.entity_id
_entity_poly.type
_entity_poly.pdbx_seq_one_letter_code
_entity_poly.pdbx_strand_id
1 'polypeptide(L)'
;KPIVRSPFPKQVRDRSPIIGLTADCVLRTCFRIGEAINAGRSATRSGRNVMIELYARVLKSERNNAVQHFIFGDLFHPNKPYIEADYSAAIWQSVPLHELDSRVFLGEGNRMCRCILVFKSNGKECVPTILNIWAAKNEDVVWVEGI
;
A
#
# COMPACT_ATOMS: atom_id res chain seq x y z
N LYS A 1 -15.18 -13.66 2.57
CA LYS A 1 -15.72 -12.99 3.77
C LYS A 1 -14.85 -11.77 4.06
N PRO A 2 -15.40 -10.57 4.29
CA PRO A 2 -14.60 -9.39 4.64
C PRO A 2 -13.81 -9.62 5.93
N ILE A 3 -12.54 -9.24 5.91
CA ILE A 3 -11.71 -9.17 7.11
C ILE A 3 -12.05 -7.87 7.85
N VAL A 4 -12.46 -7.98 9.10
CA VAL A 4 -12.68 -6.83 9.99
C VAL A 4 -11.58 -6.87 11.04
N ARG A 5 -10.62 -5.96 10.94
CA ARG A 5 -9.54 -5.86 11.92
C ARG A 5 -9.98 -5.10 13.16
N SER A 6 -9.40 -5.48 14.29
CA SER A 6 -9.37 -4.60 15.47
C SER A 6 -8.64 -3.29 15.12
N PRO A 7 -8.99 -2.15 15.76
CA PRO A 7 -8.29 -0.90 15.53
C PRO A 7 -6.77 -1.06 15.70
N PHE A 8 -5.99 -0.36 14.86
CA PHE A 8 -4.54 -0.36 15.00
C PHE A 8 -4.12 0.08 16.42
N PRO A 9 -3.05 -0.50 16.98
CA PRO A 9 -2.49 -0.03 18.24
C PRO A 9 -2.25 1.48 18.20
N LYS A 10 -2.42 2.13 19.35
CA LYS A 10 -2.04 3.53 19.46
C LYS A 10 -0.52 3.64 19.23
N GLN A 11 -0.14 4.67 18.48
CA GLN A 11 1.25 5.03 18.27
C GLN A 11 1.96 5.17 19.62
N VAL A 12 3.20 4.69 19.66
CA VAL A 12 4.06 4.80 20.83
C VAL A 12 4.29 6.27 21.18
N ARG A 13 4.50 6.55 22.47
CA ARG A 13 4.82 7.92 22.89
C ARG A 13 6.16 8.35 22.31
N ASP A 14 6.30 9.64 22.07
CA ASP A 14 7.60 10.22 21.77
C ASP A 14 8.60 9.86 22.90
N ARG A 15 9.84 9.56 22.52
CA ARG A 15 10.91 9.07 23.41
C ARG A 15 10.56 7.76 24.14
N SER A 16 10.13 6.74 23.38
CA SER A 16 9.95 5.39 23.90
C SER A 16 11.21 4.89 24.62
N PRO A 17 11.10 4.19 25.78
CA PRO A 17 12.24 3.58 26.44
C PRO A 17 12.82 2.38 25.65
N ILE A 18 12.11 1.90 24.62
CA ILE A 18 12.57 0.84 23.74
C ILE A 18 13.54 1.44 22.71
N ILE A 19 14.82 1.08 22.81
CA ILE A 19 15.87 1.54 21.90
C ILE A 19 15.54 1.17 20.46
N GLY A 20 15.63 2.15 19.55
CA GLY A 20 15.35 1.97 18.12
C GLY A 20 13.87 2.09 17.75
N LEU A 21 12.95 2.18 18.71
CA LEU A 21 11.55 2.42 18.44
C LEU A 21 11.28 3.92 18.32
N THR A 22 10.90 4.37 17.13
CA THR A 22 10.48 5.76 16.88
C THR A 22 8.97 5.86 16.73
N ALA A 23 8.42 7.00 17.15
CA ALA A 23 7.05 7.38 16.82
C ALA A 23 6.98 8.02 15.41
N ASP A 24 8.07 8.23 14.68
CA ASP A 24 8.04 9.05 13.46
C ASP A 24 7.28 8.41 12.29
N CYS A 25 7.23 7.07 12.23
CA CYS A 25 6.54 6.34 11.17
C CYS A 25 5.71 5.18 11.74
N VAL A 26 4.50 5.01 11.22
CA VAL A 26 3.61 3.88 11.58
C VAL A 26 3.28 3.08 10.33
N LEU A 27 3.46 1.76 10.40
CA LEU A 27 2.99 0.83 9.36
C LEU A 27 1.56 0.40 9.67
N ARG A 28 0.68 0.39 8.66
CA ARG A 28 -0.70 -0.07 8.77
C ARG A 28 -1.01 -1.10 7.68
N THR A 29 -1.38 -2.31 8.09
CA THR A 29 -1.82 -3.35 7.17
C THR A 29 -3.31 -3.22 6.87
N CYS A 30 -3.65 -3.02 5.60
CA CYS A 30 -5.02 -2.83 5.12
C CYS A 30 -5.40 -3.93 4.13
N PHE A 31 -6.62 -4.46 4.29
CA PHE A 31 -7.22 -5.43 3.36
C PHE A 31 -8.37 -4.82 2.55
N ARG A 32 -8.78 -3.60 2.92
CA ARG A 32 -9.84 -2.82 2.27
C ARG A 32 -9.28 -1.55 1.66
N ILE A 33 -9.72 -1.20 0.46
CA ILE A 33 -9.29 0.03 -0.21
C ILE A 33 -9.72 1.27 0.59
N GLY A 34 -10.93 1.26 1.12
CA GLY A 34 -11.45 2.37 1.94
C GLY A 34 -10.62 2.62 3.21
N GLU A 35 -10.13 1.56 3.86
CA GLU A 35 -9.27 1.67 5.04
C GLU A 35 -7.94 2.32 4.69
N ALA A 36 -7.32 1.89 3.58
CA ALA A 36 -6.06 2.46 3.11
C ALA A 36 -6.21 3.95 2.76
N ILE A 37 -7.27 4.33 2.04
CA ILE A 37 -7.57 5.74 1.72
C ILE A 37 -7.75 6.57 3.00
N ASN A 38 -8.54 6.06 3.94
CA ASN A 38 -8.81 6.78 5.20
C ASN A 38 -7.55 6.93 6.05
N ALA A 39 -6.72 5.89 6.13
CA ALA A 39 -5.45 5.92 6.84
C ALA A 39 -4.48 6.92 6.20
N GLY A 40 -4.30 6.87 4.88
CA GLY A 40 -3.41 7.76 4.13
C GLY A 40 -3.81 9.23 4.26
N ARG A 41 -5.09 9.54 3.99
CA ARG A 41 -5.61 10.92 4.11
C ARG A 41 -5.51 11.47 5.51
N SER A 42 -5.83 10.65 6.52
CA SER A 42 -5.72 11.06 7.92
C SER A 42 -4.28 11.37 8.30
N ALA A 43 -3.34 10.52 7.86
CA ALA A 43 -1.91 10.71 8.09
C ALA A 43 -1.42 12.03 7.50
N THR A 44 -1.68 12.25 6.20
CA THR A 44 -1.30 13.47 5.48
C THR A 44 -1.88 14.73 6.15
N ARG A 45 -3.15 14.73 6.55
CA ARG A 45 -3.78 15.87 7.24
C ARG A 45 -3.14 16.16 8.60
N SER A 46 -2.71 15.12 9.32
CA SER A 46 -2.08 15.25 10.63
C SER A 46 -0.56 15.50 10.57
N GLY A 47 0.03 15.61 9.37
CA GLY A 47 1.48 15.73 9.19
C GLY A 47 2.26 14.50 9.65
N ARG A 48 1.59 13.33 9.76
CA ARG A 48 2.20 12.08 10.20
C ARG A 48 2.66 11.26 9.01
N ASN A 49 3.79 10.57 9.18
CA ASN A 49 4.24 9.59 8.21
C ASN A 49 3.59 8.23 8.50
N VAL A 50 2.81 7.72 7.55
CA VAL A 50 2.19 6.40 7.64
C VAL A 50 2.53 5.63 6.37
N MET A 51 3.14 4.47 6.56
CA MET A 51 3.27 3.46 5.53
C MET A 51 2.07 2.53 5.59
N ILE A 52 1.58 2.13 4.44
CA ILE A 52 0.43 1.23 4.32
C ILE A 52 0.90 -0.03 3.61
N GLU A 53 0.75 -1.16 4.27
CA GLU A 53 0.84 -2.46 3.64
C GLU A 53 -0.57 -2.84 3.15
N LEU A 54 -0.82 -2.69 1.86
CA LEU A 54 -2.11 -2.96 1.24
C LEU A 54 -2.10 -4.33 0.57
N TYR A 55 -3.03 -5.20 0.97
CA TYR A 55 -3.41 -6.34 0.17
C TYR A 55 -4.62 -5.96 -0.69
N ALA A 56 -4.48 -6.07 -2.00
CA ALA A 56 -5.47 -5.62 -2.96
C ALA A 56 -5.43 -6.45 -4.25
N ARG A 57 -6.41 -6.21 -5.14
CA ARG A 57 -6.39 -6.74 -6.51
C ARG A 57 -5.87 -5.65 -7.44
N VAL A 58 -4.86 -5.97 -8.25
CA VAL A 58 -4.46 -5.11 -9.36
C VAL A 58 -5.46 -5.34 -10.50
N LEU A 59 -6.25 -4.30 -10.78
CA LEU A 59 -7.24 -4.28 -11.86
C LEU A 59 -6.56 -4.01 -13.21
N LYS A 60 -5.58 -3.11 -13.19
CA LYS A 60 -4.83 -2.70 -14.37
C LYS A 60 -3.47 -2.17 -13.98
N SER A 61 -2.45 -2.45 -14.80
CA SER A 61 -1.16 -1.77 -14.69
C SER A 61 -0.57 -1.50 -16.08
N GLU A 62 0.02 -0.32 -16.22
CA GLU A 62 0.72 0.11 -17.42
C GLU A 62 2.10 0.64 -17.03
N ARG A 63 3.11 0.39 -17.85
CA ARG A 63 4.49 0.79 -17.55
C ARG A 63 5.12 1.53 -18.71
N ASN A 64 5.81 2.62 -18.39
CA ASN A 64 6.71 3.33 -19.29
C ASN A 64 8.13 3.35 -18.69
N ASN A 65 9.03 4.12 -19.30
CA ASN A 65 10.44 4.20 -18.89
C ASN A 65 10.67 4.86 -17.52
N ALA A 66 9.69 5.59 -16.98
CA ALA A 66 9.82 6.38 -15.76
C ALA A 66 8.91 5.89 -14.61
N VAL A 67 7.78 5.26 -14.93
CA VAL A 67 6.78 4.86 -13.93
C VAL A 67 6.04 3.61 -14.40
N GLN A 68 5.69 2.75 -13.45
CA GLN A 68 4.61 1.78 -13.60
C GLN A 68 3.39 2.27 -12.82
N HIS A 69 2.30 2.56 -13.53
CA HIS A 69 1.03 2.99 -12.97
C HIS A 69 0.16 1.78 -12.63
N PHE A 70 -0.59 1.87 -11.53
CA PHE A 70 -1.45 0.79 -11.05
C PHE A 70 -2.82 1.31 -10.63
N ILE A 71 -3.86 0.53 -10.95
CA ILE A 71 -5.21 0.68 -10.45
C ILE A 71 -5.53 -0.50 -9.54
N PHE A 72 -5.77 -0.22 -8.26
CA PHE A 72 -6.07 -1.22 -7.23
C PHE A 72 -7.56 -1.24 -6.87
N GLY A 73 -8.10 -2.44 -6.77
CA GLY A 73 -9.44 -2.74 -6.28
C GLY A 73 -9.43 -3.52 -4.97
N ASP A 74 -10.56 -3.51 -4.28
CA ASP A 74 -10.76 -4.16 -2.99
C ASP A 74 -10.70 -5.69 -3.10
N LEU A 75 -10.09 -6.40 -2.15
CA LEU A 75 -10.02 -7.87 -2.19
C LEU A 75 -11.39 -8.54 -2.20
N PHE A 76 -12.39 -7.97 -1.53
CA PHE A 76 -13.62 -8.66 -1.21
C PHE A 76 -14.81 -8.26 -2.10
N HIS A 77 -14.71 -7.18 -2.87
CA HIS A 77 -15.75 -6.78 -3.83
C HIS A 77 -15.19 -6.00 -5.03
N PRO A 78 -15.85 -6.07 -6.20
CA PRO A 78 -15.42 -5.34 -7.40
C PRO A 78 -15.73 -3.83 -7.35
N ASN A 79 -16.57 -3.38 -6.42
CA ASN A 79 -17.05 -2.01 -6.41
C ASN A 79 -15.96 -1.00 -5.99
N LYS A 80 -16.13 0.24 -6.44
CA LYS A 80 -15.38 1.42 -5.96
C LYS A 80 -15.46 1.54 -4.42
N PRO A 81 -14.49 2.20 -3.76
CA PRO A 81 -13.41 3.02 -4.33
C PRO A 81 -12.22 2.21 -4.87
N TYR A 82 -11.42 2.85 -5.73
CA TYR A 82 -10.13 2.35 -6.22
C TYR A 82 -9.00 3.26 -5.74
N ILE A 83 -7.78 2.72 -5.69
CA ILE A 83 -6.56 3.51 -5.52
C ILE A 83 -5.80 3.48 -6.83
N GLU A 84 -5.43 4.65 -7.32
CA GLU A 84 -4.50 4.82 -8.44
C GLU A 84 -3.16 5.28 -7.87
N ALA A 85 -2.08 4.55 -8.15
CA ALA A 85 -0.77 4.88 -7.60
C ALA A 85 0.38 4.54 -8.55
N ASP A 86 1.46 5.31 -8.42
CA ASP A 86 2.63 5.20 -9.27
C ASP A 86 3.80 4.52 -8.56
N TYR A 87 4.45 3.60 -9.26
CA TYR A 87 5.72 3.01 -8.88
C TYR A 87 6.85 3.59 -9.71
N SER A 88 7.60 4.53 -9.12
CA SER A 88 8.63 5.30 -9.83
C SER A 88 9.87 4.46 -10.14
N ALA A 89 10.34 4.56 -11.38
CA ALA A 89 11.62 4.04 -11.84
C ALA A 89 12.80 4.39 -10.94
N ALA A 90 12.82 5.58 -10.35
CA ALA A 90 13.90 5.97 -9.44
C ALA A 90 13.97 5.08 -8.18
N ILE A 91 12.87 4.44 -7.81
CA ILE A 91 12.79 3.50 -6.68
C ILE A 91 13.28 2.11 -7.09
N TRP A 92 13.02 1.70 -8.33
CA TRP A 92 13.14 0.29 -8.73
C TRP A 92 14.14 -0.01 -9.85
N GLN A 93 14.59 0.97 -10.62
CA GLN A 93 15.57 0.77 -11.71
C GLN A 93 16.99 0.53 -11.20
N SER A 94 17.27 0.89 -9.95
CA SER A 94 18.56 0.59 -9.32
C SER A 94 18.80 -0.92 -9.17
N VAL A 95 17.75 -1.75 -9.22
CA VAL A 95 17.83 -3.21 -9.07
C VAL A 95 16.86 -3.92 -10.02
N PRO A 96 17.27 -4.96 -10.77
CA PRO A 96 16.40 -5.65 -11.73
C PRO A 96 15.25 -6.45 -11.09
N LEU A 97 15.16 -6.53 -9.75
CA LEU A 97 14.10 -7.25 -9.02
C LEU A 97 12.69 -6.80 -9.39
N HIS A 98 12.52 -5.56 -9.83
CA HIS A 98 11.23 -5.04 -10.30
C HIS A 98 10.65 -5.84 -11.48
N GLU A 99 11.49 -6.44 -12.33
CA GLU A 99 11.01 -7.31 -13.42
C GLU A 99 10.33 -8.57 -12.88
N LEU A 100 10.75 -9.06 -11.72
CA LEU A 100 10.10 -10.20 -11.06
C LEU A 100 8.86 -9.75 -10.29
N ASP A 101 9.01 -8.64 -9.55
CA ASP A 101 8.06 -8.21 -8.53
C ASP A 101 6.84 -7.49 -9.13
N SER A 102 7.03 -6.69 -10.18
CA SER A 102 5.99 -5.79 -10.72
C SER A 102 5.51 -6.13 -12.13
N ARG A 103 6.33 -6.80 -12.96
CA ARG A 103 5.98 -7.14 -14.36
C ARG A 103 4.77 -8.07 -14.45
N VAL A 104 4.61 -8.98 -13.48
CA VAL A 104 3.50 -9.93 -13.41
C VAL A 104 2.13 -9.25 -13.40
N PHE A 105 2.07 -7.95 -13.12
CA PHE A 105 0.84 -7.16 -13.07
C PHE A 105 0.53 -6.35 -14.33
N LEU A 106 1.41 -6.33 -15.33
CA LEU A 106 1.20 -5.56 -16.56
C LEU A 106 -0.09 -6.00 -17.28
N GLY A 107 -0.77 -5.01 -17.89
CA GLY A 107 -2.04 -5.17 -18.58
C GLY A 107 -3.24 -5.18 -17.64
N GLU A 108 -4.39 -5.56 -18.17
CA GLU A 108 -5.60 -5.77 -17.39
C GLU A 108 -5.57 -7.12 -16.68
N GLY A 109 -6.20 -7.19 -15.51
CA GLY A 109 -6.32 -8.46 -14.80
C GLY A 109 -6.97 -8.31 -13.44
N ASN A 110 -6.95 -9.38 -12.67
CA ASN A 110 -7.49 -9.39 -11.32
C ASN A 110 -6.55 -10.11 -10.35
N ARG A 111 -5.26 -9.75 -10.44
CA ARG A 111 -4.16 -10.41 -9.73
C ARG A 111 -4.04 -9.84 -8.33
N MET A 112 -3.90 -10.69 -7.32
CA MET A 112 -3.69 -10.24 -5.95
C MET A 112 -2.26 -9.77 -5.75
N CYS A 113 -2.11 -8.69 -4.99
CA CYS A 113 -0.81 -8.12 -4.63
C CYS A 113 -0.74 -7.77 -3.15
N ARG A 114 0.48 -7.78 -2.64
CA ARG A 114 0.89 -7.04 -1.44
C ARG A 114 1.66 -5.82 -1.91
N CYS A 115 1.21 -4.63 -1.55
CA CYS A 115 1.79 -3.38 -1.98
C CYS A 115 2.12 -2.50 -0.77
N ILE A 116 3.32 -1.93 -0.74
CA ILE A 116 3.72 -0.94 0.26
C ILE A 116 3.52 0.46 -0.33
N LEU A 117 2.62 1.22 0.28
CA LEU A 117 2.21 2.55 -0.15
C LEU A 117 2.59 3.61 0.89
N VAL A 118 2.89 4.81 0.41
CA VAL A 118 2.89 6.04 1.22
C VAL A 118 2.01 7.07 0.56
N PHE A 119 1.33 7.89 1.36
CA PHE A 119 0.52 9.00 0.86
C PHE A 119 1.28 10.31 1.07
N LYS A 120 1.64 10.97 -0.02
CA LYS A 120 2.35 12.25 0.00
C LYS A 120 1.40 13.40 -0.34
N SER A 121 1.53 14.52 0.37
CA SER A 121 0.86 15.76 -0.03
C SER A 121 1.65 16.43 -1.14
N ASN A 122 0.98 16.83 -2.23
CA ASN A 122 1.55 17.74 -3.22
C ASN A 122 1.07 19.19 -3.03
N GLY A 123 0.45 19.50 -1.89
CA GLY A 123 -0.12 20.82 -1.58
C GLY A 123 -1.58 21.00 -2.01
N LYS A 124 -2.10 20.20 -2.94
CA LYS A 124 -3.52 20.21 -3.36
C LYS A 124 -4.23 18.88 -3.07
N GLU A 125 -3.54 17.78 -3.31
CA GLU A 125 -4.06 16.43 -3.21
C GLU A 125 -3.10 15.51 -2.47
N CYS A 126 -3.70 14.47 -1.90
CA CYS A 126 -3.01 13.39 -1.23
C CYS A 126 -2.79 12.27 -2.25
N VAL A 127 -1.56 12.15 -2.74
CA VAL A 127 -1.21 11.24 -3.83
C VAL A 127 -0.52 9.99 -3.25
N PRO A 128 -1.07 8.79 -3.47
CA PRO A 128 -0.40 7.55 -3.08
C PRO A 128 0.78 7.26 -4.01
N THR A 129 1.88 6.79 -3.42
CA THR A 129 3.09 6.37 -4.12
C THR A 129 3.45 4.96 -3.68
N ILE A 130 3.80 4.10 -4.63
CA ILE A 130 4.24 2.74 -4.38
C ILE A 130 5.72 2.76 -4.03
N LEU A 131 6.08 2.13 -2.91
CA LEU A 131 7.45 1.87 -2.51
C LEU A 131 7.90 0.47 -2.91
N ASN A 132 6.97 -0.49 -2.84
CA ASN A 132 7.20 -1.86 -3.25
C ASN A 132 5.88 -2.57 -3.58
N ILE A 133 5.92 -3.61 -4.43
CA ILE A 133 4.77 -4.43 -4.78
C ILE A 133 5.22 -5.85 -5.12
N TRP A 134 4.46 -6.86 -4.67
CA TRP A 134 4.69 -8.27 -5.00
C TRP A 134 3.38 -9.00 -5.24
N ALA A 135 3.42 -10.09 -6.00
CA ALA A 135 2.31 -11.04 -6.11
C ALA A 135 2.00 -11.64 -4.73
N ALA A 136 0.71 -11.68 -4.40
CA ALA A 136 0.21 -12.31 -3.18
C ALA A 136 -0.82 -13.38 -3.53
N LYS A 137 -0.99 -14.32 -2.63
CA LYS A 137 -2.01 -15.37 -2.70
C LYS A 137 -2.95 -15.27 -1.50
N ASN A 138 -4.00 -16.10 -1.51
CA ASN A 138 -4.96 -16.12 -0.40
C ASN A 138 -4.31 -16.61 0.90
N GLU A 139 -3.32 -17.50 0.81
CA GLU A 139 -2.60 -18.01 1.99
C GLU A 139 -1.87 -16.87 2.72
N ASP A 140 -1.31 -15.91 1.98
CA ASP A 140 -0.64 -14.73 2.56
C ASP A 140 -1.63 -13.87 3.34
N VAL A 141 -2.85 -13.69 2.80
CA VAL A 141 -3.91 -12.93 3.47
C VAL A 141 -4.36 -13.62 4.75
N VAL A 142 -4.56 -14.94 4.71
CA VAL A 142 -4.97 -15.74 5.88
C VAL A 142 -3.91 -15.69 6.98
N TRP A 143 -2.62 -15.74 6.61
CA TRP A 143 -1.54 -15.63 7.59
C TRP A 143 -1.52 -14.27 8.28
N VAL A 144 -1.69 -13.18 7.52
CA VAL A 144 -1.59 -11.81 8.07
C VAL A 144 -2.89 -11.33 8.72
N GLU A 145 -4.04 -11.96 8.43
CA GLU A 145 -5.31 -11.66 9.11
C GLU A 145 -5.21 -11.83 10.64
N GLY A 146 -4.44 -12.82 11.11
CA GLY A 146 -4.33 -13.19 12.52
C GLY A 146 -3.28 -12.42 13.34
N ILE A 147 -2.53 -11.50 12.73
CA ILE A 147 -1.48 -10.68 13.38
C ILE A 147 -2.05 -9.30 13.66
#